data_AF-A0A3N5UZK6-F1
#
_entry.id   AF-A0A3N5UZK6-F1
#
_cell.length_a   1.000
_cell.length_b   1.000
_cell.length_c   1.000
_cell.angle_alpha   90.00
_cell.angle_beta   90.00
_cell.angle_gamma   90.00
#
_symmetry.space_group_name_H-M   'P 1'
#
loop_
_entity.id
_entity.type
_entity.pdbx_description
1 polymer ?
#
loop_
_entity_poly.entity_id
_entity_poly.type
_entity_poly.pdbx_seq_one_letter_code
_entity_poly.pdbx_strand_id
1 'polypeptide(L)' 'MSETAKLIIDGKTYEFPVIIGTEGERAIDISTLRQQTGFITYDPGLANSGTCKSSIT' A
#
# COMPACT_ATOMS: atom_id res chain seq x y z
N MET A 1 14.15 3.36 -10.55
CA MET A 1 13.73 1.98 -10.22
C MET A 1 12.47 2.09 -9.39
N SER A 2 11.46 1.26 -9.64
CA SER A 2 10.24 1.25 -8.83
C SER A 2 10.56 0.65 -7.45
N GLU A 3 10.30 1.40 -6.38
CA GLU A 3 10.46 0.90 -5.02
C GLU A 3 9.31 -0.07 -4.69
N THR A 4 9.63 -1.17 -4.00
CA THR A 4 8.64 -2.19 -3.60
C THR A 4 8.76 -2.52 -2.12
N ALA A 5 7.62 -2.79 -1.48
CA ALA A 5 7.52 -3.29 -0.13
C ALA A 5 7.27 -4.80 -0.15
N LYS A 6 7.89 -5.52 0.78
CA LYS A 6 7.70 -6.98 0.93
C LYS A 6 6.76 -7.26 2.09
N LEU A 7 5.71 -8.02 1.83
CA LEU A 7 4.79 -8.53 2.84
C LEU A 7 4.92 -10.05 2.92
N ILE A 8 5.20 -10.58 4.11
CA ILE A 8 5.35 -12.01 4.32
C ILE A 8 4.14 -12.51 5.11
N ILE A 9 3.36 -13.41 4.51
CA ILE A 9 2.17 -14.03 5.11
C ILE A 9 2.25 -15.53 4.88
N ASP A 10 2.10 -16.33 5.93
CA ASP A 10 2.13 -17.80 5.88
C ASP A 10 3.37 -18.36 5.13
N GLY A 11 4.53 -17.69 5.30
CA GLY A 11 5.78 -18.06 4.64
C GLY A 11 5.88 -17.69 3.15
N LYS A 12 4.83 -17.10 2.56
CA LYS A 12 4.86 -16.54 1.20
C LYS A 12 5.24 -15.07 1.23
N THR A 13 6.09 -14.65 0.31
CA THR A 13 6.48 -13.25 0.11
C THR A 13 5.69 -12.65 -1.04
N TYR A 14 5.07 -11.51 -0.77
CA TYR A 14 4.33 -10.70 -1.74
C TYR A 14 5.04 -9.35 -1.90
N GLU A 15 5.09 -8.84 -3.12
CA GLU A 15 5.71 -7.55 -3.41
C GLU A 15 4.64 -6.56 -3.84
N PHE A 16 4.59 -5.42 -3.15
CA PHE A 16 3.66 -4.34 -3.44
C PHE A 16 4.42 -3.09 -3.84
N PRO A 17 3.98 -2.35 -4.87
CA PRO A 17 4.60 -1.09 -5.25
C PRO A 17 4.57 -0.07 -4.11
N VAL A 18 5.63 0.72 -3.98
CA VAL A 18 5.64 1.92 -3.13
C VAL A 18 5.36 3.13 -4.02
N ILE A 19 4.35 3.90 -3.62
CA ILE A 19 3.99 5.18 -4.20
C ILE A 19 4.64 6.27 -3.35
N ILE A 20 5.34 7.20 -3.99
CA ILE A 20 5.99 8.34 -3.34
C ILE A 20 5.19 9.61 -3.69
N GLY A 21 4.73 10.31 -2.65
CA GLY A 21 4.07 11.60 -2.74
C GLY A 21 5.03 12.75 -3.02
N THR A 22 4.50 13.91 -3.35
CA THR A 22 5.31 15.11 -3.68
C THR A 22 6.06 15.67 -2.48
N GLU A 23 5.60 15.41 -1.25
CA GLU A 23 6.29 15.79 -0.01
C GLU A 23 7.12 14.64 0.58
N GLY A 24 7.27 13.55 -0.18
CA GLY A 24 8.06 12.38 0.23
C GLY A 24 7.29 11.37 1.07
N GLU A 25 5.96 11.49 1.16
CA GLU A 25 5.11 10.49 1.79
C GLU A 25 5.20 9.16 1.05
N ARG A 26 5.21 8.06 1.78
CA ARG A 26 5.35 6.73 1.21
C ARG A 26 4.09 5.93 1.49
N ALA A 27 3.42 5.51 0.42
CA ALA A 27 2.25 4.66 0.49
C ALA A 27 2.54 3.31 -0.16
N ILE A 28 2.01 2.23 0.41
CA ILE A 28 2.07 0.91 -0.19
C ILE A 28 0.80 0.72 -1.02
N ASP A 29 0.94 0.41 -2.30
CA ASP A 29 -0.19 0.12 -3.17
C ASP A 29 -0.75 -1.27 -2.86
N ILE A 30 -1.85 -1.29 -2.10
CA ILE A 30 -2.57 -2.49 -1.67
C ILE A 30 -3.74 -2.86 -2.60
N SER A 31 -3.84 -2.27 -3.80
CA SER A 31 -4.96 -2.51 -4.73
C SER A 31 -5.18 -3.99 -5.08
N THR A 32 -4.11 -4.79 -5.08
CA THR A 32 -4.14 -6.23 -5.37
C THR A 32 -4.04 -7.11 -4.12
N LEU A 33 -3.94 -6.53 -2.92
CA LEU A 33 -3.69 -7.24 -1.66
C LEU A 33 -4.68 -8.39 -1.45
N ARG A 34 -5.98 -8.10 -1.51
CA ARG A 34 -7.02 -9.11 -1.27
C ARG A 34 -7.01 -10.21 -2.33
N GLN A 35 -6.72 -9.88 -3.58
CA GLN A 35 -6.64 -10.88 -4.66
C GLN A 35 -5.46 -11.82 -4.47
N GLN A 36 -4.31 -11.30 -4.05
CA GLN A 36 -3.08 -12.10 -3.90
C GLN A 36 -3.02 -12.89 -2.59
N THR A 37 -3.54 -12.30 -1.50
CA THR A 37 -3.34 -12.82 -0.14
C THR A 37 -4.63 -13.34 0.49
N GLY A 38 -5.80 -12.85 0.07
CA GLY A 38 -7.08 -13.08 0.74
C GLY A 38 -7.33 -12.15 1.95
N PHE A 39 -6.34 -11.37 2.38
CA PHE A 39 -6.43 -10.45 3.52
C PHE A 39 -7.01 -9.10 3.11
N ILE A 40 -7.53 -8.38 4.10
CA ILE A 40 -7.94 -6.98 4.00
C ILE A 40 -7.10 -6.14 4.98
N THR A 41 -6.98 -4.85 4.71
CA THR A 41 -6.49 -3.91 5.72
C THR A 41 -7.58 -3.63 6.75
N TYR A 42 -7.16 -3.40 7.99
CA TYR A 42 -8.05 -2.99 9.07
C TYR A 42 -7.54 -1.65 9.61
N ASP A 43 -8.18 -0.58 9.19
CA ASP A 43 -7.80 0.80 9.51
C ASP A 43 -9.06 1.62 9.82
N PRO A 44 -9.62 1.48 11.03
CA PRO A 44 -10.84 2.19 11.40
C PRO A 44 -10.61 3.70 11.35
N GLY A 45 -11.43 4.40 10.57
CA GLY A 45 -11.28 5.84 10.34
C GLY A 45 -10.31 6.22 9.22
N LEU A 46 -9.70 5.24 8.53
CA LEU A 46 -8.84 5.43 7.35
C LEU A 46 -7.61 6.34 7.61
N ALA A 47 -7.17 6.48 8.86
CA ALA A 47 -6.09 7.38 9.23
C ALA A 47 -4.73 6.99 8.62
N ASN A 48 -4.55 5.71 8.28
CA ASN A 48 -3.34 5.17 7.67
C ASN A 48 -3.54 4.85 6.17
N SER A 49 -4.70 5.19 5.59
CA SER A 49 -5.12 4.79 4.25
C SER A 49 -5.30 6.00 3.33
N GLY A 50 -4.36 6.20 2.42
CA GLY A 50 -4.52 7.18 1.33
C GLY A 50 -5.54 6.72 0.30
N THR A 51 -6.72 7.36 0.25
CA THR A 51 -7.82 6.96 -0.64
C THR A 51 -7.76 7.58 -2.04
N CYS A 52 -6.98 8.65 -2.22
CA CYS A 52 -6.84 9.33 -3.51
C CYS A 52 -5.42 9.86 -3.70
N LYS A 53 -5.05 10.06 -4.98
CA LYS A 53 -3.89 10.87 -5.35
C LYS A 53 -4.40 12.28 -5.61
N SER A 54 -3.87 13.26 -4.90
CA SER A 54 -4.23 14.67 -5.07
C SER A 54 -2.97 15.51 -5.32
N SER A 55 -3.13 16.63 -6.00
CA SER A 55 -2.08 17.63 -6.24
C SER A 55 -2.60 19.05 -6.05
N ILE A 56 -3.69 19.21 -5.28
CA ILE A 56 -4.41 20.48 -5.13
C ILE A 56 -4.02 21.22 -3.85
N THR A 57 -3.80 20.49 -2.76
CA THR A 57 -3.55 21.04 -1.42
C THR A 57 -2.07 21.00 -1.11
#